data_AF-A0A4Q9ENU9-F1
#
_entry.id   AF-A0A4Q9ENU9-F1
#
_cell.length_a   1.000
_cell.length_b   1.000
_cell.length_c   1.000
_cell.angle_alpha   90.00
_cell.angle_beta   90.00
_cell.angle_gamma   90.00
#
_symmetry.space_group_name_H-M   'P 1'
#
loop_
_entity.id
_entity.type
_entity.pdbx_description
1 polymer ?
#
loop_
_entity_poly.entity_id
_entity_poly.type
_entity_poly.pdbx_seq_one_letter_code
_entity_poly.pdbx_strand_id
1 'polypeptide(L)'
;MSKGQTSRVNFSLYLSPTQSQADRQTMSVLQQLHSQLKQSDSDRNDVNMETRQFHRDVYLAGLQLHSLSPQLCHHVAESIGREHLTLNELIKELQQCHLLPIALTESVPEVRENEDFSTQQLEQLRQLLAQSIPVPHTVEPTSAAIREKAESTELSREQQAEFAHLRTELERMNKLLEQQNLQLQQLRLNNRSAASAEPARIGNTEEIELADRVSSTEKMKKIRQKGIF
;
A
#
# COMPACT_ATOMS: atom_id res chain seq x y z
N MET A 1 -4.51 13.01 41.15
CA MET A 1 -5.28 12.39 40.06
C MET A 1 -6.32 13.41 39.60
N SER A 2 -6.06 14.12 38.50
CA SER A 2 -7.00 15.14 38.00
C SER A 2 -8.24 14.43 37.48
N LYS A 3 -9.40 14.67 38.11
CA LYS A 3 -10.69 14.24 37.57
C LYS A 3 -10.83 14.94 36.23
N GLY A 4 -10.76 14.20 35.13
CA GLY A 4 -10.94 14.75 33.79
C GLY A 4 -12.24 15.53 33.73
N GLN A 5 -12.14 16.86 33.65
CA GLN A 5 -13.27 17.77 33.61
C GLN A 5 -13.94 17.59 32.25
N THR A 6 -15.03 16.83 32.19
CA THR A 6 -15.82 16.73 30.96
C THR A 6 -16.52 18.07 30.75
N SER A 7 -16.13 18.80 29.70
CA SER A 7 -16.82 20.03 29.31
C SER A 7 -18.04 19.65 28.47
N ARG A 8 -19.22 20.10 28.91
CA ARG A 8 -20.49 19.86 28.22
C ARG A 8 -20.81 21.07 27.35
N VAL A 9 -20.93 20.84 26.05
CA VAL A 9 -21.39 21.84 25.08
C VAL A 9 -22.79 21.47 24.62
N ASN A 10 -23.71 22.43 24.60
CA ASN A 10 -25.09 22.23 24.16
C ASN A 10 -25.31 22.96 22.83
N PHE A 11 -25.49 22.20 21.75
CA PHE A 11 -25.98 22.71 20.48
C PHE A 11 -27.32 22.05 20.17
N SER A 12 -28.32 22.86 19.82
CA SER A 12 -29.62 22.38 19.35
C SER A 12 -29.69 22.54 17.84
N LEU A 13 -29.94 21.43 17.14
CA LEU A 13 -30.19 21.41 15.70
C LEU A 13 -31.70 21.33 15.47
N TYR A 14 -32.22 22.15 14.55
CA TYR A 14 -33.58 22.08 14.09
C TYR A 14 -33.60 21.49 12.68
N LEU A 15 -34.44 20.48 12.46
CA LEU A 15 -34.67 19.86 11.15
C LEU A 15 -35.98 20.39 10.57
N SER A 16 -36.01 20.60 9.25
CA SER A 16 -37.16 21.12 8.49
C SER A 16 -37.67 20.06 7.50
N PRO A 17 -38.40 19.02 7.96
CA PRO A 17 -38.80 17.87 7.13
C PRO A 17 -39.80 18.20 6.01
N THR A 18 -40.40 19.40 6.04
CA THR A 18 -41.27 19.91 4.96
C THR A 18 -40.48 20.52 3.82
N GLN A 19 -39.27 21.03 4.08
CA GLN A 19 -38.45 21.77 3.13
C GLN A 19 -37.27 20.93 2.60
N SER A 20 -36.77 19.99 3.40
CA SER A 20 -35.64 19.13 3.06
C SER A 20 -36.02 17.65 3.13
N GLN A 21 -35.73 16.92 2.06
CA GLN A 21 -35.90 15.46 2.03
C GLN A 21 -34.90 14.77 2.94
N ALA A 22 -33.65 15.27 3.01
CA ALA A 22 -32.63 14.77 3.92
C ALA A 22 -33.06 14.90 5.39
N ASP A 23 -33.70 16.03 5.75
CA ASP A 23 -34.23 16.26 7.10
C ASP A 23 -35.37 15.30 7.43
N ARG A 24 -36.27 15.04 6.46
CA ARG A 24 -37.37 14.08 6.61
C ARG A 24 -36.84 12.66 6.83
N GLN A 25 -35.88 12.24 6.03
CA GLN A 25 -35.25 10.91 6.17
C GLN A 25 -34.51 10.79 7.50
N THR A 26 -33.74 11.82 7.87
CA THR A 26 -33.05 11.90 9.16
C THR A 26 -34.03 11.75 10.33
N MET A 27 -35.16 12.46 10.28
CA MET A 27 -36.19 12.37 11.31
C MET A 27 -36.79 10.95 11.41
N SER A 28 -37.02 10.29 10.28
CA SER A 28 -37.49 8.89 10.22
C SER A 28 -36.50 7.93 10.86
N VAL A 29 -35.21 8.01 10.48
CA VAL A 29 -34.14 7.17 11.03
C VAL A 29 -33.98 7.36 12.54
N LEU A 30 -34.00 8.62 13.01
CA LEU A 30 -33.90 8.93 14.44
C LEU A 30 -35.10 8.37 15.23
N GLN A 31 -36.33 8.50 14.70
CA GLN A 31 -37.52 7.95 15.34
C GLN A 31 -37.49 6.43 15.40
N GLN A 32 -37.04 5.78 14.33
CA GLN A 32 -36.89 4.32 14.27
C GLN A 32 -35.88 3.84 15.31
N LEU A 33 -34.67 4.43 15.35
CA LEU A 33 -33.65 4.11 16.34
C LEU A 33 -34.19 4.27 17.76
N HIS A 34 -34.80 5.40 18.08
CA HIS A 34 -35.40 5.62 19.40
C HIS A 34 -36.47 4.60 19.76
N SER A 35 -37.26 4.16 18.78
CA SER A 35 -38.31 3.15 19.02
C SER A 35 -37.70 1.77 19.26
N GLN A 36 -36.66 1.40 18.50
CA GLN A 36 -35.92 0.15 18.68
C GLN A 36 -35.26 0.09 20.06
N LEU A 37 -34.57 1.16 20.48
CA LEU A 37 -33.91 1.21 21.79
C LEU A 37 -34.91 1.15 22.95
N LYS A 38 -36.14 1.66 22.77
CA LYS A 38 -37.21 1.54 23.77
C LYS A 38 -37.82 0.15 23.85
N GLN A 39 -37.73 -0.64 22.79
CA GLN A 39 -38.30 -2.00 22.71
C GLN A 39 -37.31 -3.06 23.20
N SER A 40 -36.00 -2.80 23.13
CA SER A 40 -35.01 -3.55 23.90
C SER A 40 -35.30 -3.38 25.39
N ASP A 41 -35.46 -4.49 26.10
CA ASP A 41 -35.74 -4.62 27.55
C ASP A 41 -34.55 -4.16 28.43
N SER A 42 -33.95 -3.03 28.06
CA SER A 42 -32.80 -2.41 28.71
C SER A 42 -33.27 -1.33 29.67
N ASP A 43 -32.49 -1.13 30.73
CA ASP A 43 -32.74 -0.07 31.69
C ASP A 43 -32.81 1.30 30.99
N ARG A 44 -33.71 2.16 31.46
CA ARG A 44 -33.91 3.51 30.91
C ARG A 44 -32.61 4.33 30.87
N ASN A 45 -31.67 4.07 31.79
CA ASN A 45 -30.37 4.75 31.81
C ASN A 45 -29.45 4.32 30.67
N ASP A 46 -29.48 3.04 30.31
CA ASP A 46 -28.64 2.47 29.25
C ASP A 46 -29.10 2.98 27.89
N VAL A 47 -30.42 2.98 27.64
CA VAL A 47 -31.02 3.58 26.44
C VAL A 47 -30.60 5.04 26.25
N ASN A 48 -30.58 5.82 27.34
CA ASN A 48 -30.15 7.22 27.29
C ASN A 48 -28.63 7.37 27.06
N MET A 49 -27.81 6.44 27.57
CA MET A 49 -26.37 6.43 27.32
C MET A 49 -26.09 6.09 25.86
N GLU A 50 -26.72 5.05 25.32
CA GLU A 50 -26.58 4.65 23.91
C GLU A 50 -27.06 5.76 22.97
N THR A 51 -28.20 6.38 23.25
CA THR A 51 -28.70 7.54 22.50
C THR A 51 -27.67 8.68 22.48
N ARG A 52 -27.08 9.01 23.65
CA ARG A 52 -26.05 10.05 23.74
C ARG A 52 -24.78 9.68 22.97
N GLN A 53 -24.37 8.41 23.05
CA GLN A 53 -23.19 7.91 22.34
C GLN A 53 -23.40 7.99 20.83
N PHE A 54 -24.57 7.56 20.35
CA PHE A 54 -24.96 7.66 18.95
C PHE A 54 -24.89 9.12 18.45
N HIS A 55 -25.54 10.07 19.13
CA HIS A 55 -25.48 11.48 18.72
C HIS A 55 -24.06 12.05 18.77
N ARG A 56 -23.28 11.67 19.78
CA ARG A 56 -21.87 12.08 19.90
C ARG A 56 -21.06 11.59 18.70
N ASP A 57 -21.21 10.34 18.30
CA ASP A 57 -20.43 9.75 17.22
C ASP A 57 -20.83 10.35 15.86
N VAL A 58 -22.13 10.58 15.62
CA VAL A 58 -22.62 11.28 14.41
C VAL A 58 -22.05 12.71 14.36
N TYR A 59 -22.09 13.44 15.46
CA TYR A 59 -21.58 14.81 15.51
C TYR A 59 -20.06 14.88 15.29
N LEU A 60 -19.29 13.98 15.93
CA LEU A 60 -17.84 13.92 15.77
C LEU A 60 -17.45 13.53 14.34
N ALA A 61 -18.13 12.55 13.74
CA ALA A 61 -17.90 12.15 12.36
C ALA A 61 -18.21 13.30 11.39
N GLY A 62 -19.36 13.95 11.53
CA GLY A 62 -19.74 15.10 10.70
C GLY A 62 -18.77 16.27 10.84
N LEU A 63 -18.33 16.59 12.06
CA LEU A 63 -17.38 17.68 12.31
C LEU A 63 -15.99 17.35 11.74
N GLN A 64 -15.53 16.11 11.87
CA GLN A 64 -14.28 15.66 11.27
C GLN A 64 -14.35 15.77 9.75
N LEU A 65 -15.47 15.34 9.16
CA LEU A 65 -15.70 15.41 7.72
C LEU A 65 -15.71 16.86 7.22
N HIS A 66 -16.40 17.74 7.95
CA HIS A 66 -16.43 19.17 7.67
C HIS A 66 -15.04 19.82 7.76
N SER A 67 -14.22 19.39 8.73
CA SER A 67 -12.84 19.87 8.90
C SER A 67 -11.91 19.45 7.74
N LEU A 68 -12.18 18.31 7.11
CA LEU A 68 -11.45 17.84 5.93
C LEU A 68 -11.91 18.55 4.65
N SER A 69 -13.23 18.59 4.42
CA SER A 69 -13.84 19.27 3.28
C SER A 69 -15.30 19.63 3.58
N PRO A 70 -15.63 20.92 3.71
CA PRO A 70 -17.00 21.37 3.92
C PRO A 70 -17.96 20.94 2.80
N GLN A 71 -17.47 20.92 1.55
CA GLN A 71 -18.26 20.54 0.39
C GLN A 71 -18.61 19.04 0.42
N LEU A 72 -17.65 18.19 0.81
CA LEU A 72 -17.89 16.76 0.96
C LEU A 72 -18.89 16.48 2.08
N CYS A 73 -18.76 17.16 3.22
CA CYS A 73 -19.73 17.04 4.32
C CYS A 73 -21.14 17.43 3.87
N HIS A 74 -21.28 18.53 3.12
CA HIS A 74 -22.58 18.94 2.59
C HIS A 74 -23.14 17.93 1.59
N HIS A 75 -22.33 17.41 0.67
CA HIS A 75 -22.78 16.42 -0.30
C HIS A 75 -23.25 15.12 0.35
N VAL A 76 -22.52 14.64 1.36
CA VAL A 76 -22.91 13.46 2.15
C VAL A 76 -24.21 13.72 2.92
N ALA A 77 -24.38 14.91 3.50
CA ALA A 77 -25.63 15.27 4.18
C ALA A 77 -26.84 15.27 3.23
N GLU A 78 -26.71 15.87 2.05
CA GLU A 78 -27.77 15.88 1.03
C GLU A 78 -28.08 14.48 0.48
N SER A 79 -27.08 13.59 0.42
CA SER A 79 -27.27 12.21 -0.05
C SER A 79 -28.23 11.40 0.83
N ILE A 80 -28.39 11.74 2.12
CA ILE A 80 -29.33 11.09 3.04
C ILE A 80 -30.78 11.21 2.54
N GLY A 81 -31.09 12.30 1.81
CA GLY A 81 -32.41 12.51 1.24
C GLY A 81 -32.71 11.60 0.05
N ARG A 82 -31.71 10.99 -0.58
CA ARG A 82 -31.89 10.24 -1.83
C ARG A 82 -32.33 8.81 -1.54
N GLU A 83 -33.34 8.34 -2.25
CA GLU A 83 -33.84 6.98 -2.09
C GLU A 83 -32.89 5.97 -2.77
N HIS A 84 -32.65 4.83 -2.11
CA HIS A 84 -31.88 3.70 -2.63
C HIS A 84 -30.39 3.94 -2.98
N LEU A 85 -29.77 5.02 -2.47
CA LEU A 85 -28.36 5.28 -2.73
C LEU A 85 -27.47 4.25 -2.00
N THR A 86 -26.73 3.45 -2.76
CA THR A 86 -25.74 2.53 -2.20
C THR A 86 -24.42 3.25 -1.90
N LEU A 87 -23.62 2.70 -1.00
CA LEU A 87 -22.30 3.26 -0.66
C LEU A 87 -21.40 3.38 -1.90
N ASN A 88 -21.44 2.41 -2.82
CA ASN A 88 -20.63 2.43 -4.04
C ASN A 88 -21.06 3.54 -5.00
N GLU A 89 -22.36 3.84 -5.09
CA GLU A 89 -22.88 4.94 -5.91
C GLU A 89 -22.49 6.29 -5.31
N LEU A 90 -22.63 6.46 -3.99
CA LEU A 90 -22.19 7.67 -3.31
C LEU A 90 -20.69 7.92 -3.51
N ILE A 91 -19.85 6.89 -3.40
CA ILE A 91 -18.41 7.02 -3.65
C ILE A 91 -18.14 7.46 -5.09
N LYS A 92 -18.82 6.86 -6.08
CA LYS A 92 -18.68 7.26 -7.50
C LYS A 92 -19.07 8.72 -7.73
N GLU A 93 -20.18 9.17 -7.16
CA GLU A 93 -20.60 10.57 -7.26
C GLU A 93 -19.58 11.52 -6.62
N LEU A 94 -19.09 11.20 -5.42
CA LEU A 94 -18.06 11.99 -4.75
C LEU A 94 -16.76 12.07 -5.55
N GLN A 95 -16.39 11.01 -6.28
CA GLN A 95 -15.25 11.02 -7.21
C GLN A 95 -15.52 11.89 -8.44
N GLN A 96 -16.73 11.81 -9.03
CA GLN A 96 -17.13 12.65 -10.16
C GLN A 96 -17.17 14.14 -9.80
N CYS A 97 -17.54 14.46 -8.57
CA CYS A 97 -17.49 15.82 -8.03
C CYS A 97 -16.08 16.23 -7.55
N HIS A 98 -15.05 15.39 -7.73
CA HIS A 98 -13.68 15.61 -7.26
C HIS A 98 -13.56 15.88 -5.76
N LEU A 99 -14.51 15.40 -4.96
CA LEU A 99 -14.56 15.53 -3.50
C LEU A 99 -13.77 14.43 -2.80
N LEU A 100 -13.60 13.28 -3.46
CA LEU A 100 -12.66 12.25 -3.08
C LEU A 100 -11.55 12.15 -4.13
N PRO A 101 -10.30 11.87 -3.72
CA PRO A 101 -9.28 11.43 -4.66
C PRO A 101 -9.85 10.28 -5.46
N ILE A 102 -9.80 10.36 -6.79
CA ILE A 102 -10.14 9.25 -7.66
C ILE A 102 -9.22 8.12 -7.23
N ALA A 103 -9.76 7.13 -6.53
CA ALA A 103 -9.04 5.91 -6.30
C ALA A 103 -8.85 5.33 -7.70
N LEU A 104 -7.61 5.34 -8.17
CA LEU A 104 -7.13 4.49 -9.25
C LEU A 104 -7.47 3.06 -8.83
N THR A 105 -8.71 2.68 -9.12
CA THR A 105 -9.20 1.34 -8.92
C THR A 105 -8.66 0.62 -10.13
N GLU A 106 -7.60 -0.16 -9.92
CA GLU A 106 -6.85 -0.88 -10.95
C GLU A 106 -7.77 -1.49 -12.01
N SER A 107 -7.66 -0.97 -13.23
CA SER A 107 -7.59 -1.75 -14.48
C SER A 107 -7.40 -0.86 -15.71
N VAL A 108 -6.65 0.23 -15.59
CA VAL A 108 -5.82 0.73 -16.69
C VAL A 108 -4.53 1.18 -16.03
N PRO A 109 -3.35 0.71 -16.46
CA PRO A 109 -2.10 1.16 -15.86
C PRO A 109 -1.95 2.64 -16.23
N GLU A 110 -2.19 3.52 -15.26
CA GLU A 110 -1.54 4.83 -15.27
C GLU A 110 -0.06 4.57 -15.12
N VAL A 111 0.58 4.38 -16.27
CA VAL A 111 1.92 4.82 -16.54
C VAL A 111 1.96 6.28 -16.10
N ARG A 112 2.31 6.51 -14.82
CA ARG A 112 3.19 7.63 -14.53
C ARG A 112 4.35 7.42 -15.47
N GLU A 113 4.45 8.28 -16.46
CA GLU A 113 5.59 8.42 -17.34
C GLU A 113 6.82 8.70 -16.46
N ASN A 114 7.37 7.65 -15.87
CA ASN A 114 8.80 7.51 -15.81
C ASN A 114 9.18 7.20 -17.26
N GLU A 115 9.54 8.25 -18.00
CA GLU A 115 10.18 8.19 -19.31
C GLU A 115 11.56 7.50 -19.24
N ASP A 116 11.70 6.33 -18.60
CA ASP A 116 13.00 5.67 -18.47
C ASP A 116 12.97 4.15 -18.66
N PHE A 117 11.85 3.59 -19.14
CA PHE A 117 11.86 2.24 -19.70
C PHE A 117 11.09 2.22 -21.02
N SER A 118 11.85 2.24 -22.11
CA SER A 118 11.30 2.15 -23.46
C SER A 118 10.49 0.85 -23.62
N THR A 119 9.37 0.92 -24.32
CA THR A 119 8.55 -0.24 -24.68
C THR A 119 9.37 -1.30 -25.41
N GLN A 120 10.39 -0.91 -26.17
CA GLN A 120 11.32 -1.85 -26.79
C GLN A 120 12.26 -2.52 -25.78
N GLN A 121 12.69 -1.81 -24.73
CA GLN A 121 13.47 -2.40 -23.63
C GLN A 121 12.61 -3.40 -22.85
N LEU A 122 11.34 -3.10 -22.64
CA LEU A 122 10.38 -4.04 -22.02
C LEU A 122 10.09 -5.25 -22.93
N GLU A 123 9.96 -5.05 -24.24
CA GLU A 123 9.79 -6.15 -25.20
C GLU A 123 11.04 -7.04 -25.24
N GLN A 124 12.23 -6.45 -25.20
CA GLN A 124 13.50 -7.18 -25.12
C GLN A 124 13.67 -7.92 -23.80
N LEU A 125 13.30 -7.30 -22.67
CA LEU A 125 13.36 -7.95 -21.35
C LEU A 125 12.32 -9.07 -21.25
N ARG A 126 11.15 -8.89 -21.88
CA ARG A 126 10.11 -9.91 -22.00
C ARG A 126 10.52 -11.04 -22.94
N GLN A 127 11.20 -10.75 -24.06
CA GLN A 127 11.78 -11.78 -24.92
C GLN A 127 12.91 -12.53 -24.21
N LEU A 128 13.76 -11.84 -23.44
CA LEU A 128 14.80 -12.47 -22.63
C LEU A 128 14.21 -13.36 -21.53
N LEU A 129 13.15 -12.89 -20.85
CA LEU A 129 12.45 -13.66 -19.83
C LEU A 129 11.67 -14.85 -20.42
N ALA A 130 11.03 -14.67 -21.59
CA ALA A 130 10.34 -15.75 -22.30
C ALA A 130 11.33 -16.81 -22.80
N GLN A 131 12.56 -16.42 -23.13
CA GLN A 131 13.64 -17.35 -23.47
C GLN A 131 14.27 -18.00 -22.23
N SER A 132 14.11 -17.41 -21.03
CA SER A 132 14.71 -17.90 -19.78
C SER A 132 13.72 -18.56 -18.81
N ILE A 133 12.44 -18.65 -19.13
CA ILE A 133 11.44 -19.40 -18.34
C ILE A 133 11.14 -20.71 -19.08
N PRO A 134 11.64 -21.86 -18.60
CA PRO A 134 11.11 -23.14 -19.02
C PRO A 134 9.70 -23.28 -18.43
N VAL A 135 8.69 -23.32 -19.29
CA VAL A 135 7.33 -23.74 -18.96
C VAL A 135 7.38 -25.23 -18.62
N PRO A 136 7.03 -25.69 -17.40
CA PRO A 136 6.63 -27.08 -17.25
C PRO A 136 5.19 -27.15 -17.75
N HIS A 137 5.02 -27.69 -18.95
CA HIS A 137 3.75 -28.23 -19.37
C HIS A 137 3.32 -29.29 -18.36
N THR A 138 2.10 -29.21 -17.83
CA THR A 138 1.30 -30.43 -17.73
C THR A 138 -0.18 -30.10 -17.80
N VAL A 139 -0.72 -30.34 -18.99
CA VAL A 139 -2.13 -30.54 -19.29
C VAL A 139 -2.07 -31.57 -20.44
N GLU A 140 -2.74 -32.73 -20.46
CA GLU A 140 -4.03 -33.18 -19.88
C GLU A 140 -4.12 -34.75 -19.92
N PRO A 141 -5.30 -35.42 -19.96
CA PRO A 141 -6.21 -35.80 -18.87
C PRO A 141 -6.41 -37.34 -18.81
N THR A 142 -6.89 -38.00 -17.77
CA THR A 142 -8.31 -38.16 -17.36
C THR A 142 -8.25 -39.31 -16.35
N SER A 143 -8.75 -39.21 -15.11
CA SER A 143 -10.11 -39.65 -14.79
C SER A 143 -10.46 -39.25 -13.37
N ALA A 144 -11.29 -38.20 -13.27
CA ALA A 144 -12.31 -37.98 -12.26
C ALA A 144 -11.89 -37.93 -10.77
N ALA A 145 -11.50 -36.72 -10.34
CA ALA A 145 -12.21 -35.96 -9.31
C ALA A 145 -12.11 -36.36 -7.82
N ILE A 146 -11.25 -37.28 -7.39
CA ILE A 146 -11.13 -37.59 -5.94
C ILE A 146 -9.68 -37.84 -5.49
N ARG A 147 -8.80 -36.84 -5.62
CA ARG A 147 -7.66 -36.60 -4.70
C ARG A 147 -6.95 -35.26 -4.92
N GLU A 148 -7.68 -34.27 -5.45
CA GLU A 148 -7.24 -32.93 -5.87
C GLU A 148 -6.74 -32.00 -4.74
N LYS A 149 -6.26 -32.53 -3.61
CA LYS A 149 -5.74 -31.72 -2.49
C LYS A 149 -4.43 -32.18 -1.87
N ALA A 150 -3.82 -33.29 -2.32
CA ALA A 150 -2.61 -33.81 -1.69
C ALA A 150 -1.33 -33.56 -2.51
N GLU A 151 -1.27 -33.97 -3.78
CA GLU A 151 0.00 -34.01 -4.54
C GLU A 151 0.39 -32.67 -5.19
N SER A 152 -0.59 -31.82 -5.52
CA SER A 152 -0.36 -30.47 -6.06
C SER A 152 0.35 -29.54 -5.06
N THR A 153 0.28 -29.87 -3.77
CA THR A 153 0.88 -29.10 -2.67
C THR A 153 2.34 -29.46 -2.42
N GLU A 154 2.80 -30.65 -2.84
CA GLU A 154 4.16 -31.12 -2.53
C GLU A 154 5.14 -30.85 -3.69
N LEU A 155 4.76 -31.12 -4.95
CA LEU A 155 5.59 -30.78 -6.11
C LEU A 155 5.71 -29.26 -6.33
N SER A 156 4.66 -28.49 -5.99
CA SER A 156 4.71 -27.02 -6.02
C SER A 156 5.57 -26.44 -4.90
N ARG A 157 5.67 -27.13 -3.75
CA ARG A 157 6.59 -26.79 -2.64
C ARG A 157 8.04 -27.06 -3.00
N GLU A 158 8.33 -28.14 -3.71
CA GLU A 158 9.70 -28.50 -4.07
C GLU A 158 10.26 -27.57 -5.16
N GLN A 159 9.46 -27.23 -6.18
CA GLN A 159 9.87 -26.23 -7.17
C GLN A 159 9.97 -24.82 -6.57
N GLN A 160 9.08 -24.42 -5.64
CA GLN A 160 9.21 -23.14 -4.94
C GLN A 160 10.43 -23.09 -4.01
N ALA A 161 10.82 -24.22 -3.41
CA ALA A 161 12.03 -24.32 -2.61
C ALA A 161 13.29 -24.21 -3.49
N GLU A 162 13.31 -24.80 -4.69
CA GLU A 162 14.42 -24.63 -5.63
C GLU A 162 14.48 -23.21 -6.21
N PHE A 163 13.35 -22.57 -6.50
CA PHE A 163 13.31 -21.16 -6.90
C PHE A 163 13.75 -20.23 -5.76
N ALA A 164 13.40 -20.53 -4.51
CA ALA A 164 13.92 -19.81 -3.35
C ALA A 164 15.43 -20.02 -3.20
N HIS A 165 15.93 -21.23 -3.44
CA HIS A 165 17.36 -21.52 -3.42
C HIS A 165 18.11 -20.74 -4.51
N LEU A 166 17.66 -20.77 -5.77
CA LEU A 166 18.29 -19.98 -6.85
C LEU A 166 18.19 -18.46 -6.62
N ARG A 167 17.11 -17.96 -6.01
CA ARG A 167 17.01 -16.54 -5.64
C ARG A 167 18.02 -16.16 -4.57
N THR A 168 18.21 -16.99 -3.56
CA THR A 168 19.24 -16.74 -2.54
C THR A 168 20.66 -16.83 -3.09
N GLU A 169 20.90 -17.72 -4.06
CA GLU A 169 22.20 -17.82 -4.75
C GLU A 169 22.46 -16.59 -5.64
N LEU A 170 21.43 -16.10 -6.33
CA LEU A 170 21.51 -14.87 -7.13
C LEU A 170 21.71 -13.64 -6.25
N GLU A 171 21.03 -13.52 -5.11
CA GLU A 171 21.27 -12.44 -4.15
C GLU A 171 22.69 -12.49 -3.57
N ARG A 172 23.22 -13.70 -3.34
CA ARG A 172 24.60 -13.90 -2.88
C ARG A 172 25.61 -13.49 -3.95
N MET A 173 25.39 -13.86 -5.21
CA MET A 173 26.23 -13.45 -6.33
C MET A 173 26.16 -11.94 -6.58
N ASN A 174 24.97 -11.36 -6.44
CA ASN A 174 24.76 -9.93 -6.62
C ASN A 174 25.49 -9.13 -5.53
N LYS A 175 25.38 -9.52 -4.25
CA LYS A 175 26.18 -8.93 -3.17
C LYS A 175 27.68 -9.07 -3.40
N LEU A 176 28.13 -10.20 -3.95
CA LEU A 176 29.55 -10.38 -4.25
C LEU A 176 29.99 -9.44 -5.39
N LEU A 177 29.18 -9.27 -6.43
CA LEU A 177 29.44 -8.36 -7.55
C LEU A 177 29.42 -6.90 -7.11
N GLU A 178 28.49 -6.53 -6.24
CA GLU A 178 28.42 -5.20 -5.65
C GLU A 178 29.67 -4.90 -4.81
N GLN A 179 30.17 -5.90 -4.07
CA GLN A 179 31.44 -5.79 -3.36
C GLN A 179 32.65 -5.71 -4.32
N GLN A 180 32.63 -6.42 -5.46
CA GLN A 180 33.65 -6.26 -6.53
C GLN A 180 33.67 -4.83 -7.05
N ASN A 181 32.49 -4.30 -7.30
CA ASN A 181 32.31 -3.00 -7.92
C ASN A 181 32.74 -1.88 -6.97
N LEU A 182 32.41 -2.00 -5.68
CA LEU A 182 32.88 -1.08 -4.63
C LEU A 182 34.39 -1.11 -4.45
N GLN A 183 35.01 -2.29 -4.52
CA GLN A 183 36.47 -2.37 -4.56
C GLN A 183 36.96 -1.63 -5.81
N LEU A 184 36.42 -1.93 -6.99
CA LEU A 184 36.88 -1.27 -8.21
C LEU A 184 36.73 0.23 -8.26
N GLN A 185 35.70 0.74 -7.63
CA GLN A 185 35.52 2.15 -7.43
C GLN A 185 36.60 2.72 -6.51
N GLN A 186 37.00 2.01 -5.45
CA GLN A 186 38.15 2.38 -4.62
C GLN A 186 39.48 2.28 -5.37
N LEU A 187 39.75 1.25 -6.20
CA LEU A 187 40.96 1.24 -7.04
C LEU A 187 40.96 2.37 -8.06
N ARG A 188 39.82 2.73 -8.66
CA ARG A 188 39.72 3.88 -9.56
C ARG A 188 40.00 5.18 -8.84
N LEU A 189 39.46 5.35 -7.64
CA LEU A 189 39.74 6.53 -6.80
C LEU A 189 41.22 6.58 -6.39
N ASN A 190 41.83 5.43 -6.09
CA ASN A 190 43.26 5.34 -5.78
C ASN A 190 44.16 5.52 -7.02
N ASN A 191 43.73 5.06 -8.20
CA ASN A 191 44.42 5.26 -9.48
C ASN A 191 44.25 6.70 -10.00
N ARG A 192 43.23 7.42 -9.53
CA ARG A 192 43.06 8.86 -9.76
C ARG A 192 44.08 9.72 -9.00
N SER A 193 44.73 9.17 -7.98
CA SER A 193 45.91 9.78 -7.33
C SER A 193 47.21 9.60 -8.12
N ALA A 194 47.19 8.81 -9.21
CA ALA A 194 48.33 8.57 -10.11
C ALA A 194 48.14 9.21 -11.51
N ALA A 195 47.11 10.04 -11.71
CA ALA A 195 47.05 11.02 -12.79
C ALA A 195 47.55 12.36 -12.24
N SER A 196 48.85 12.62 -12.44
CA SER A 196 49.58 13.76 -11.91
C SER A 196 49.14 15.11 -12.52
N ALA A 197 49.03 16.12 -11.65
CA ALA A 197 49.21 17.57 -11.87
C ALA A 197 48.19 18.40 -12.71
N GLU A 198 47.24 19.02 -11.98
CA GLU A 198 46.88 20.47 -11.95
C GLU A 198 46.26 21.21 -13.18
N PRO A 199 45.39 22.24 -12.98
CA PRO A 199 43.95 22.00 -12.90
C PRO A 199 43.03 22.91 -13.78
N ALA A 200 41.74 22.53 -13.74
CA ALA A 200 40.50 23.28 -14.02
C ALA A 200 40.03 23.37 -15.50
N ARG A 201 38.76 23.11 -15.85
CA ARG A 201 37.58 22.55 -15.14
C ARG A 201 36.57 22.10 -16.20
N ILE A 202 36.16 20.83 -16.07
CA ILE A 202 34.79 20.25 -16.18
C ILE A 202 34.08 20.21 -17.54
N GLY A 203 33.98 18.97 -18.06
CA GLY A 203 32.91 18.46 -18.92
C GLY A 203 32.80 16.92 -18.78
N ASN A 204 31.59 16.44 -18.51
CA ASN A 204 30.93 15.16 -18.86
C ASN A 204 31.55 13.77 -18.51
N THR A 205 30.78 13.03 -17.70
CA THR A 205 30.20 11.66 -17.86
C THR A 205 31.03 10.43 -18.32
N GLU A 206 30.91 9.35 -17.52
CA GLU A 206 30.87 7.88 -17.81
C GLU A 206 32.13 6.96 -17.94
N GLU A 207 31.90 5.65 -17.66
CA GLU A 207 32.67 4.37 -17.89
C GLU A 207 33.55 3.65 -16.82
N ILE A 208 32.94 2.64 -16.14
CA ILE A 208 33.22 1.18 -15.90
C ILE A 208 34.65 0.57 -15.90
N GLU A 209 34.91 -0.43 -15.00
CA GLU A 209 35.80 -1.66 -15.11
C GLU A 209 36.65 -1.97 -13.85
N LEU A 210 36.57 -3.14 -13.17
CA LEU A 210 36.70 -4.62 -13.40
C LEU A 210 37.94 -5.40 -12.82
N ALA A 211 38.94 -4.78 -12.16
CA ALA A 211 40.15 -5.41 -11.60
C ALA A 211 40.38 -5.53 -10.04
N ASP A 212 39.50 -5.09 -9.12
CA ASP A 212 39.87 -4.86 -7.69
C ASP A 212 39.41 -5.93 -6.68
N ARG A 213 38.88 -7.06 -7.16
CA ARG A 213 38.36 -8.14 -6.30
C ARG A 213 39.42 -9.10 -5.75
N VAL A 214 40.71 -8.87 -5.95
CA VAL A 214 41.74 -9.86 -5.54
C VAL A 214 42.38 -9.52 -4.18
N SER A 215 42.39 -8.26 -3.74
CA SER A 215 43.20 -7.82 -2.58
C SER A 215 42.53 -7.99 -1.20
N SER A 216 41.20 -8.19 -1.14
CA SER A 216 40.44 -8.21 0.13
C SER A 216 40.40 -9.58 0.84
N THR A 217 40.82 -10.66 0.19
CA THR A 217 40.74 -12.02 0.77
C THR A 217 41.89 -12.36 1.72
N GLU A 218 43.04 -11.70 1.60
CA GLU A 218 44.23 -11.97 2.44
C GLU A 218 44.10 -11.42 3.86
N LYS A 219 43.43 -10.27 4.04
CA LYS A 219 43.32 -9.61 5.37
C LYS A 219 42.42 -10.39 6.34
N MET A 220 41.48 -11.20 5.84
CA MET A 220 40.59 -12.05 6.64
C MET A 220 41.30 -13.21 7.35
N LYS A 221 42.46 -13.66 6.86
CA LYS A 221 43.18 -14.81 7.45
C LYS A 221 43.95 -14.43 8.72
N LYS A 222 44.42 -13.18 8.82
CA LYS A 222 45.22 -12.69 9.96
C LYS A 222 44.38 -12.37 11.21
N ILE A 223 43.12 -11.97 11.04
CA ILE A 223 42.24 -11.59 12.17
C ILE A 223 41.76 -12.83 12.94
N ARG A 224 41.56 -13.98 12.27
CA ARG A 224 41.22 -15.25 12.94
C ARG A 224 42.35 -15.85 13.79
N GLN A 225 43.58 -15.38 13.66
CA GLN A 225 44.74 -15.93 14.38
C GLN A 225 45.01 -15.24 15.73
N LYS A 226 44.39 -14.09 16.00
CA LYS A 226 44.49 -13.39 17.29
C LYS A 226 43.19 -13.57 18.07
N GLY A 227 43.06 -14.75 18.68
CA GLY A 227 41.86 -15.21 19.40
C GLY A 227 41.43 -14.27 20.53
N ILE A 228 40.30 -13.59 20.31
CA ILE A 228 39.41 -13.11 21.38
C ILE A 228 38.06 -13.79 21.14
N PHE A 229 38.06 -15.09 21.41
CA PHE A 229 37.01 -15.90 22.02
C PHE A 229 37.73 -17.09 22.68
#